data_AF-A0A7J0EXN9-F1
#
_entry.id   AF-A0A7J0EXN9-F1
#
_cell.length_a   1.000
_cell.length_b   1.000
_cell.length_c   1.000
_cell.angle_alpha   90.00
_cell.angle_beta   90.00
_cell.angle_gamma   90.00
#
_symmetry.space_group_name_H-M   'P 1'
#
loop_
_entity.id
_entity.type
_entity.pdbx_description
1 polymer ?
#
loop_
_entity_poly.entity_id
_entity_poly.type
_entity_poly.pdbx_seq_one_letter_code
_entity_poly.pdbx_strand_id
1 'polypeptide(L)'
;MTISCWFLVVSWIMSPFVFNPSGFDWLETVYDFDDFMNWIWYIGVLVKADQSWETWWYEEQNHLRTTGVWGKLLEIILDLRFFFLQYGIVYRLKIADGNKSIGVYLLSWLYMVAAVTIYVVMTYARDKYAAKEHKNY
;
A
#
# COMPACT_ATOMS: atom_id res chain seq x y z
N MET A 1 -26.48 -11.33 3.48
CA MET A 1 -25.12 -11.90 3.40
C MET A 1 -25.23 -13.41 3.53
N THR A 2 -24.68 -14.19 2.60
CA THR A 2 -24.75 -15.66 2.61
C THR A 2 -23.45 -16.28 3.12
N ILE A 3 -23.48 -17.54 3.54
CA ILE A 3 -22.29 -18.29 3.99
C ILE A 3 -21.21 -18.33 2.89
N SER A 4 -21.61 -18.43 1.62
CA SER A 4 -20.70 -18.40 0.47
C SER A 4 -19.95 -17.07 0.33
N CYS A 5 -20.61 -15.94 0.61
CA CYS A 5 -19.94 -14.63 0.63
C CYS A 5 -18.89 -14.56 1.75
N TRP A 6 -19.20 -15.07 2.93
CA TRP A 6 -18.25 -15.10 4.04
C TRP A 6 -17.07 -16.04 3.79
N PHE A 7 -17.31 -17.20 3.17
CA PHE A 7 -16.24 -18.11 2.77
C PHE A 7 -15.27 -17.44 1.78
N LEU A 8 -15.78 -16.69 0.80
CA LEU A 8 -14.95 -15.92 -0.13
C LEU A 8 -14.12 -14.84 0.57
N VAL A 9 -14.70 -14.13 1.54
CA VAL A 9 -13.97 -13.12 2.31
C VAL A 9 -12.83 -13.76 3.10
N VAL A 10 -13.11 -14.86 3.80
CA VAL A 10 -12.10 -15.57 4.60
C VAL A 10 -11.01 -16.15 3.71
N SER A 11 -11.35 -16.79 2.58
CA SER A 11 -10.34 -17.36 1.69
C SER A 11 -9.41 -16.30 1.10
N TRP A 12 -9.95 -15.13 0.76
CA TRP A 12 -9.14 -13.99 0.30
C TRP A 12 -8.19 -13.46 1.38
N ILE A 13 -8.69 -13.25 2.60
CA ILE A 13 -7.87 -12.75 3.72
C ILE A 13 -6.78 -13.77 4.09
N MET A 14 -7.09 -15.06 4.04
CA MET A 14 -6.16 -16.13 4.43
C MET A 14 -5.15 -16.50 3.33
N SER A 15 -5.44 -16.17 2.07
CA SER A 15 -4.59 -16.54 0.92
C SER A 15 -3.10 -16.21 1.11
N PRO A 16 -2.67 -15.00 1.50
CA PRO A 16 -1.24 -14.70 1.67
C PRO A 16 -0.58 -15.59 2.71
N PHE A 17 -1.27 -15.93 3.81
CA PHE A 17 -0.73 -16.75 4.89
C PHE A 17 -0.68 -18.24 4.56
N VAL A 18 -1.56 -18.72 3.68
CA VAL A 18 -1.50 -20.09 3.16
C VAL A 18 -0.24 -20.29 2.29
N PHE A 19 0.13 -19.28 1.51
CA PHE A 19 1.32 -19.35 0.65
C PHE A 19 2.61 -18.91 1.36
N ASN A 20 2.50 -18.12 2.43
CA ASN A 20 3.61 -17.77 3.30
C ASN A 20 3.23 -17.87 4.79
N PRO A 21 3.40 -19.04 5.41
CA PRO A 21 3.06 -19.25 6.81
C PRO A 21 3.86 -18.39 7.80
N SER A 22 5.03 -17.86 7.41
CA SER A 22 5.83 -16.98 8.29
C SER A 22 5.09 -15.68 8.62
N GLY A 23 4.10 -15.28 7.82
CA GLY A 23 3.25 -14.13 8.13
C GLY A 23 2.38 -14.27 9.39
N PHE A 24 2.27 -15.48 9.97
CA PHE A 24 1.67 -15.65 11.31
C PHE A 24 2.64 -15.37 12.45
N ASP A 25 3.96 -15.38 12.19
CA ASP A 25 4.95 -15.01 13.18
C ASP A 25 5.01 -13.49 13.30
N TRP A 26 4.59 -13.00 14.47
CA TRP A 26 4.58 -11.58 14.76
C TRP A 26 5.97 -10.96 14.74
N LEU A 27 7.00 -11.67 15.25
CA LEU A 27 8.36 -11.12 15.29
C LEU A 27 8.93 -11.00 13.89
N GLU A 28 8.76 -12.03 13.06
CA GLU A 28 9.16 -11.99 11.66
C GLU A 28 8.47 -10.84 10.91
N THR A 29 7.15 -10.70 11.09
CA THR A 29 6.38 -9.62 10.46
C THR A 29 6.88 -8.23 10.88
N VAL A 30 7.32 -8.07 12.13
CA VAL A 30 7.90 -6.82 12.62
C VAL A 30 9.26 -6.55 11.99
N TYR A 31 10.12 -7.56 11.85
CA TYR A 31 11.44 -7.41 11.21
C TYR A 31 11.33 -7.15 9.70
N ASP A 32 10.50 -7.92 8.99
CA ASP A 32 10.21 -7.71 7.57
C ASP A 32 9.69 -6.29 7.31
N PHE A 33 8.88 -5.78 8.23
CA PHE A 33 8.38 -4.42 8.15
C PHE A 33 9.48 -3.37 8.39
N ASP A 34 10.37 -3.58 9.35
CA ASP A 34 11.52 -2.69 9.59
C ASP A 34 12.43 -2.64 8.35
N ASP A 35 12.74 -3.81 7.77
CA ASP A 35 13.50 -3.93 6.52
C ASP A 35 12.81 -3.21 5.36
N PHE A 36 11.48 -3.34 5.24
CA PHE A 36 10.70 -2.59 4.26
C PHE A 36 10.80 -1.08 4.47
N MET A 37 10.72 -0.60 5.72
CA MET A 37 10.85 0.83 6.01
C MET A 37 12.25 1.34 5.72
N ASN A 38 13.28 0.57 6.05
CA ASN A 38 14.67 0.87 5.69
C ASN A 38 14.80 0.98 4.16
N TRP A 39 14.25 0.03 3.41
CA TRP A 39 14.23 0.05 1.94
C TRP A 39 13.52 1.27 1.34
N ILE A 40 12.38 1.70 1.92
CA ILE A 40 11.65 2.91 1.49
C ILE A 40 12.50 4.16 1.65
N TRP A 41 13.22 4.29 2.77
CA TRP A 41 13.93 5.53 3.13
C TRP A 41 15.42 5.51 2.76
N TYR A 42 15.95 4.40 2.27
CA TYR A 42 17.36 4.29 1.94
C TYR A 42 17.72 5.08 0.68
N ILE A 43 18.65 6.02 0.85
CA ILE A 43 19.20 6.86 -0.22
C ILE A 43 20.69 6.52 -0.35
N GLY A 44 21.10 6.03 -1.51
CA GLY A 44 22.50 5.70 -1.79
C GLY A 44 22.81 5.71 -3.28
N VAL A 45 24.11 5.73 -3.61
CA VAL A 45 24.60 5.71 -4.99
C VAL A 45 24.98 4.27 -5.37
N LEU A 46 24.60 3.81 -6.57
CA LEU A 46 24.86 2.45 -7.08
C LEU A 46 24.25 1.32 -6.22
N VAL A 47 23.10 1.63 -5.62
CA VAL A 47 22.30 0.68 -4.85
C VAL A 47 21.49 -0.18 -5.82
N LYS A 48 21.12 -1.40 -5.40
CA LYS A 48 20.24 -2.29 -6.18
C LYS A 48 18.77 -2.08 -5.81
N ALA A 49 17.86 -2.49 -6.70
CA ALA A 49 16.42 -2.40 -6.45
C ALA A 49 15.92 -3.12 -5.18
N ASP A 50 16.60 -4.18 -4.71
CA ASP A 50 16.25 -4.87 -3.45
C ASP A 50 16.65 -4.09 -2.18
N GLN A 51 17.37 -2.96 -2.34
CA GLN A 51 17.90 -2.17 -1.23
C GLN A 51 17.36 -0.74 -1.16
N SER A 52 16.87 -0.18 -2.27
CA SER A 52 16.27 1.16 -2.30
C SER A 52 15.02 1.20 -3.15
N TRP A 53 13.93 1.74 -2.58
CA TRP A 53 12.71 2.04 -3.31
C TRP A 53 12.96 2.95 -4.51
N GLU A 54 13.85 3.94 -4.37
CA GLU A 54 14.13 4.88 -5.46
C GLU A 54 14.80 4.16 -6.65
N THR A 55 15.77 3.27 -6.37
CA THR A 55 16.41 2.49 -7.43
C THR A 55 15.41 1.54 -8.08
N TRP A 56 14.61 0.83 -7.29
CA TRP A 56 13.55 -0.02 -7.81
C TRP A 56 12.58 0.74 -8.71
N TRP A 57 12.17 1.95 -8.30
CA TRP A 57 11.27 2.78 -9.09
C TRP A 57 11.85 3.14 -10.46
N TYR A 58 13.13 3.52 -10.53
CA TYR A 58 13.78 3.82 -11.81
C TYR A 58 13.95 2.59 -12.70
N GLU A 59 14.31 1.45 -12.11
CA GLU A 59 14.42 0.18 -12.83
C GLU A 59 13.07 -0.26 -13.40
N GLU A 60 12.02 -0.22 -12.57
CA GLU A 60 10.65 -0.57 -12.95
C GLU A 60 10.11 0.37 -14.02
N GLN A 61 10.47 1.65 -14.03
CA GLN A 61 10.02 2.60 -15.07
C GLN A 61 10.82 2.51 -16.37
N ASN A 62 11.95 1.80 -16.39
CA ASN A 62 12.90 1.87 -17.49
C ASN A 62 12.33 1.31 -18.81
N HIS A 63 11.43 0.31 -18.77
CA HIS A 63 10.78 -0.24 -19.97
C HIS A 63 9.92 0.79 -20.71
N LEU A 64 9.37 1.79 -20.01
CA LEU A 64 8.59 2.84 -20.65
C LEU A 64 9.41 3.73 -21.57
N ARG A 65 10.74 3.75 -21.42
CA ARG A 65 11.63 4.48 -22.34
C ARG A 65 11.65 3.86 -23.73
N THR A 66 11.51 2.53 -23.83
CA THR A 66 11.54 1.78 -25.09
C THR A 66 10.15 1.40 -25.59
N THR A 67 9.12 1.55 -24.75
CA THR A 67 7.73 1.22 -25.10
C THR A 67 7.12 2.23 -26.08
N GLY A 68 6.42 1.73 -27.10
CA GLY A 68 5.70 2.55 -28.08
C GLY A 68 4.50 3.29 -27.49
N VAL A 69 3.94 4.24 -28.25
CA VAL A 69 2.84 5.12 -27.79
C VAL A 69 1.64 4.31 -27.27
N TRP A 70 1.26 3.22 -27.94
CA TRP A 70 0.14 2.36 -27.52
C TRP A 70 0.41 1.62 -26.22
N GLY A 71 1.65 1.16 -25.98
CA GLY A 71 2.02 0.51 -24.72
C GLY A 71 1.95 1.49 -23.55
N LYS A 72 2.44 2.72 -23.74
CA LYS A 72 2.31 3.79 -22.74
C LYS A 72 0.85 4.13 -22.43
N LEU A 73 -0.01 4.13 -23.45
CA LEU A 73 -1.44 4.40 -23.26
C LEU A 73 -2.12 3.27 -22.46
N LEU A 74 -1.78 2.00 -22.76
CA LEU A 74 -2.29 0.86 -21.99
C LEU A 74 -1.80 0.87 -20.54
N GLU A 75 -0.53 1.22 -20.30
CA GLU A 75 0.02 1.39 -18.95
C GLU A 75 -0.75 2.45 -18.16
N ILE A 76 -1.01 3.62 -18.75
CA ILE A 76 -1.84 4.65 -18.13
C ILE A 76 -3.25 4.13 -17.80
N ILE A 77 -3.89 3.40 -18.71
CA ILE A 77 -5.22 2.82 -18.46
C ILE A 77 -5.17 1.81 -17.30
N LEU A 78 -4.14 0.96 -17.28
CA LEU A 78 -3.93 -0.02 -16.23
C LEU A 78 -3.67 0.66 -14.89
N ASP A 79 -2.89 1.72 -14.81
CA ASP A 79 -2.65 2.46 -13.57
C ASP A 79 -3.92 3.18 -13.09
N LEU A 80 -4.72 3.70 -14.01
CA LEU A 80 -5.99 4.34 -13.69
C LEU A 80 -7.05 3.36 -13.14
N ARG A 81 -6.85 2.03 -13.26
CA ARG A 81 -7.80 1.00 -12.78
C ARG A 81 -8.22 1.21 -11.33
N PHE A 82 -7.30 1.65 -10.48
CA PHE A 82 -7.58 1.83 -9.05
C PHE A 82 -8.54 2.99 -8.78
N PHE A 83 -8.54 4.04 -9.61
CA PHE A 83 -9.53 5.12 -9.51
C PHE A 83 -10.94 4.63 -9.90
N PHE A 84 -11.05 3.75 -10.90
CA PHE A 84 -12.34 3.15 -11.27
C PHE A 84 -12.86 2.20 -10.17
N LEU A 85 -11.98 1.42 -9.54
CA LEU A 85 -12.33 0.57 -8.40
C LEU A 85 -12.80 1.40 -7.20
N GLN A 86 -12.07 2.45 -6.83
CA GLN A 86 -12.47 3.37 -5.76
C GLN A 86 -13.81 4.04 -6.07
N TYR A 87 -14.03 4.48 -7.31
CA TYR A 87 -15.31 5.02 -7.76
C TYR A 87 -16.45 4.00 -7.58
N GLY A 88 -16.20 2.74 -7.94
CA GLY A 88 -17.12 1.63 -7.73
C GLY A 88 -17.48 1.46 -6.26
N ILE A 89 -16.49 1.42 -5.37
CA ILE A 89 -16.68 1.32 -3.92
C ILE A 89 -17.55 2.47 -3.41
N VAL A 90 -17.18 3.72 -3.69
CA VAL A 90 -17.88 4.91 -3.15
C VAL A 90 -19.34 4.98 -3.61
N TYR A 91 -19.61 4.80 -4.90
CA TYR A 91 -20.93 5.08 -5.46
C TYR A 91 -21.83 3.85 -5.64
N ARG A 92 -21.28 2.63 -5.70
CA ARG A 92 -22.09 1.40 -5.83
C ARG A 92 -22.44 0.79 -4.49
N LEU A 93 -21.64 1.00 -3.44
CA LEU A 93 -21.95 0.52 -2.09
C LEU A 93 -22.94 1.42 -1.33
N LYS A 94 -23.55 2.42 -1.99
CA LYS A 94 -24.51 3.37 -1.40
C LYS A 94 -24.01 4.04 -0.11
N ILE A 95 -22.70 4.23 0.03
CA ILE A 95 -22.08 4.79 1.24
C ILE A 95 -22.61 6.21 1.55
N ALA A 96 -22.96 6.98 0.51
CA ALA A 96 -23.48 8.34 0.62
C ALA A 96 -24.98 8.45 0.30
N ASP A 97 -25.76 7.39 0.56
CA ASP A 97 -27.22 7.35 0.39
C ASP A 97 -27.73 7.89 -0.97
N GLY A 98 -27.01 7.55 -2.04
CA GLY A 98 -27.35 7.94 -3.41
C GLY A 98 -26.82 9.32 -3.86
N ASN A 99 -26.17 10.10 -3.00
CA ASN A 99 -25.48 11.32 -3.40
C ASN A 99 -24.23 11.00 -4.24
N LYS A 100 -24.26 11.36 -5.52
CA LYS A 100 -23.17 11.10 -6.49
C LYS A 100 -22.30 12.33 -6.80
N SER A 101 -22.28 13.31 -5.89
CA SER A 101 -21.43 14.49 -6.03
C SER A 101 -19.95 14.11 -6.06
N ILE A 102 -19.17 14.73 -6.95
CA ILE A 102 -17.72 14.58 -7.03
C ILE A 102 -17.02 14.85 -5.69
N GLY A 103 -17.60 15.71 -4.84
CA GLY A 103 -17.10 15.99 -3.50
C GLY A 103 -17.07 14.76 -2.58
N VAL A 104 -18.06 13.85 -2.70
CA VAL A 104 -18.09 12.60 -1.93
C VAL A 104 -16.90 11.71 -2.31
N TYR A 105 -16.60 11.62 -3.61
CA TYR A 105 -15.46 10.86 -4.09
C TYR A 105 -14.14 11.45 -3.60
N LEU A 106 -13.91 12.76 -3.74
CA LEU A 106 -12.70 13.40 -3.25
C LEU A 106 -12.55 13.26 -1.72
N LEU A 107 -13.64 13.39 -0.97
CA LEU A 107 -13.64 13.18 0.48
C LEU A 107 -13.27 11.75 0.87
N SER A 108 -13.67 10.74 0.09
CA SER A 108 -13.32 9.34 0.35
C SER A 108 -11.81 9.09 0.34
N TRP A 109 -11.06 9.86 -0.45
CA TRP A 109 -9.59 9.76 -0.47
C TRP A 109 -8.95 10.29 0.81
N LEU A 110 -9.59 11.22 1.52
CA LEU A 110 -9.09 11.69 2.82
C LEU A 110 -9.03 10.57 3.84
N TYR A 111 -9.97 9.62 3.81
CA TYR A 111 -9.92 8.46 4.69
C TYR A 111 -8.66 7.63 4.44
N MET A 112 -8.31 7.38 3.18
CA MET A 112 -7.10 6.64 2.79
C MET A 112 -5.84 7.39 3.24
N VAL A 113 -5.76 8.69 2.96
CA VAL A 113 -4.62 9.54 3.37
C VAL A 113 -4.49 9.59 4.89
N ALA A 114 -5.60 9.73 5.62
CA ALA A 114 -5.61 9.75 7.08
C ALA A 114 -5.12 8.42 7.67
N ALA A 115 -5.55 7.28 7.13
CA ALA A 115 -5.09 5.97 7.58
C ALA A 115 -3.57 5.81 7.42
N VAL A 116 -3.02 6.17 6.25
CA VAL A 116 -1.56 6.15 6.00
C VAL A 116 -0.83 7.12 6.93
N THR A 117 -1.35 8.34 7.10
CA THR A 117 -0.73 9.37 7.94
C THR A 117 -0.66 8.91 9.40
N ILE A 118 -1.77 8.40 9.93
CA ILE A 118 -1.86 7.87 11.30
C ILE A 118 -0.84 6.75 11.50
N TYR A 119 -0.71 5.85 10.52
CA TYR A 119 0.26 4.76 10.57
C TYR A 119 1.71 5.26 10.63
N VAL A 120 2.10 6.16 9.71
CA VAL A 120 3.45 6.74 9.66
C VAL A 120 3.78 7.52 10.95
N VAL A 121 2.81 8.23 11.51
CA VAL A 121 3.01 8.94 12.78
C VAL A 121 3.22 7.95 13.93
N MET A 122 2.47 6.84 13.96
CA MET A 122 2.63 5.80 14.98
C MET A 122 3.99 5.11 14.91
N THR A 123 4.49 4.79 13.71
CA THR A 123 5.82 4.20 13.54
C THR A 123 6.91 5.17 14.00
N TYR A 124 6.85 6.42 13.53
CA TYR A 124 7.81 7.44 13.95
C TYR A 124 7.78 7.73 15.47
N ALA A 125 6.60 7.74 16.07
CA ALA A 125 6.46 7.91 17.52
C ALA A 125 7.12 6.76 18.28
N ARG A 126 6.89 5.51 17.86
CA ARG A 126 7.50 4.31 18.46
C ARG A 126 9.02 4.44 18.47
N ASP A 127 9.64 4.77 17.34
CA ASP A 127 11.09 4.86 17.22
C ASP A 127 11.67 5.96 18.12
N LYS A 128 10.99 7.12 18.16
CA LYS A 128 11.39 8.25 19.01
C LYS A 128 11.34 7.94 20.51
N TYR A 129 10.34 7.17 20.95
CA TYR A 129 10.23 6.79 22.37
C TYR A 129 11.17 5.65 22.74
N ALA A 130 11.37 4.66 21.86
CA ALA A 130 12.36 3.59 22.04
C ALA A 130 13.78 4.16 22.17
N ALA A 131 14.16 5.12 21.31
CA ALA A 131 15.47 5.78 21.37
C ALA A 131 15.69 6.60 22.66
N LYS A 132 14.61 7.11 23.28
CA LYS A 132 14.70 7.83 24.57
C LYS A 132 14.93 6.89 25.74
N GLU A 133 14.36 5.69 25.74
CA GLU A 133 14.59 4.70 26.79
C GLU A 133 16.04 4.22 26.81
N HIS A 134 16.66 4.00 25.64
CA HIS A 134 18.07 3.63 25.54
C HIS A 134 19.05 4.72 25.97
N LYS A 135 18.64 6.00 25.99
CA LYS A 135 19.49 7.13 26.40
C LYS A 135 19.43 7.42 27.91
N ASN A 136 18.46 6.82 28.62
CA ASN A 136 18.24 6.99 30.05
C ASN A 136 18.83 5.87 30.90
N TYR A 137 19.55 4.93 30.28
CA TYR A 137 20.42 3.92 30.91
C TYR A 137 21.88 4.30 30.68
#